data_AF-A0A8C0CEY4-F1
#
_entry.id   AF-A0A8C0CEY4-F1
#
_cell.length_a   1.000
_cell.length_b   1.000
_cell.length_c   1.000
_cell.angle_alpha   90.00
_cell.angle_beta   90.00
_cell.angle_gamma   90.00
#
_symmetry.space_group_name_H-M   'P 1'
#
loop_
_entity.id
_entity.type
_entity.pdbx_description
1 polymer ?
#
loop_
_entity_poly.entity_id
_entity_poly.type
_entity_poly.pdbx_seq_one_letter_code
_entity_poly.pdbx_strand_id
1 'polypeptide(L)'
;MCPPRVPHGALDTKGKMRARPSSGPWRVSDPTLFQMTLVAALLATVLGNCGPPPYLPFASPIKKLYDTDFKTGTTLRYTCHLGYSKISSSSVTCNDRGSWDYSAFCASNNYFHFPPRETMQKPRRLTQWESGS
;
A
#
# COMPACT_ATOMS: atom_id res chain seq x y z
N MET A 1 31.78 -64.33 -60.35
CA MET A 1 32.61 -63.47 -61.21
C MET A 1 31.77 -62.24 -61.54
N CYS A 2 32.25 -61.03 -61.27
CA CYS A 2 31.57 -59.76 -61.63
C CYS A 2 32.26 -59.14 -62.87
N PRO A 3 31.84 -57.96 -63.38
CA PRO A 3 30.79 -57.62 -64.37
C PRO A 3 31.42 -57.00 -65.66
N PRO A 4 30.63 -56.46 -66.64
CA PRO A 4 30.77 -55.01 -67.00
C PRO A 4 29.44 -54.39 -67.55
N ARG A 5 29.16 -53.09 -67.76
CA ARG A 5 29.76 -51.77 -67.50
C ARG A 5 28.70 -50.68 -67.88
N VAL A 6 28.29 -49.82 -66.91
CA VAL A 6 28.13 -48.30 -66.90
C VAL A 6 27.12 -47.65 -67.90
N PRO A 7 26.64 -46.36 -67.83
CA PRO A 7 26.63 -45.23 -66.84
C PRO A 7 25.17 -44.74 -66.50
N HIS A 8 24.87 -43.81 -65.58
CA HIS A 8 24.98 -42.34 -65.70
C HIS A 8 24.39 -41.66 -64.45
N GLY A 9 25.06 -40.62 -63.94
CA GLY A 9 24.47 -39.49 -63.18
C GLY A 9 23.89 -39.81 -61.80
N ALA A 10 23.93 -38.95 -60.79
CA ALA A 10 24.25 -37.55 -60.73
C ALA A 10 24.86 -37.26 -59.35
N LEU A 11 25.74 -36.28 -59.34
CA LEU A 11 26.43 -35.74 -58.19
C LEU A 11 25.40 -34.97 -57.34
N ASP A 12 24.96 -35.55 -56.22
CA ASP A 12 23.98 -34.89 -55.36
C ASP A 12 24.62 -33.69 -54.65
N THR A 13 24.11 -32.52 -55.04
CA THR A 13 24.55 -31.19 -54.66
C THR A 13 24.39 -30.94 -53.17
N LYS A 14 25.53 -30.83 -52.48
CA LYS A 14 25.80 -30.08 -51.24
C LYS A 14 24.62 -29.19 -50.82
N GLY A 15 23.81 -29.68 -49.89
CA GLY A 15 22.75 -28.92 -49.22
C GLY A 15 23.30 -27.64 -48.62
N LYS A 16 23.01 -26.51 -49.29
CA LYS A 16 23.34 -25.18 -48.82
C LYS A 16 22.30 -24.80 -47.78
N MET A 17 22.67 -24.87 -46.51
CA MET A 17 21.87 -24.28 -45.45
C MET A 17 21.79 -22.78 -45.74
N ARG A 18 20.65 -22.34 -46.26
CA ARG A 18 20.37 -20.90 -46.32
C ARG A 18 20.22 -20.49 -44.86
N ALA A 19 21.17 -19.67 -44.39
CA ALA A 19 20.96 -18.90 -43.19
C ALA A 19 19.63 -18.17 -43.38
N ARG A 20 18.67 -18.44 -42.50
CA ARG A 20 17.47 -17.61 -42.40
C ARG A 20 18.00 -16.22 -42.05
N PRO A 21 17.77 -15.17 -42.86
CA PRO A 21 17.84 -13.84 -42.30
C PRO A 21 16.58 -13.77 -41.43
N SER A 22 16.68 -14.20 -40.18
CA SER A 22 15.84 -13.58 -39.18
C SER A 22 16.36 -12.15 -39.11
N SER A 23 15.80 -11.29 -39.96
CA SER A 23 15.40 -9.97 -39.54
C SER A 23 14.58 -10.18 -38.27
N GLY A 24 15.29 -10.36 -37.15
CA GLY A 24 14.72 -10.01 -35.88
C GLY A 24 14.29 -8.57 -36.06
N PRO A 25 13.06 -8.19 -35.68
CA PRO A 25 12.82 -6.78 -35.47
C PRO A 25 13.93 -6.35 -34.52
N TRP A 26 14.75 -5.39 -34.96
CA TRP A 26 15.64 -4.70 -34.05
C TRP A 26 14.83 -4.47 -32.80
N ARG A 27 15.35 -4.90 -31.64
CA ARG A 27 14.85 -4.45 -30.35
C ARG A 27 15.10 -2.95 -30.38
N VAL A 28 14.23 -2.22 -31.08
CA VAL A 28 13.96 -0.83 -30.85
C VAL A 28 13.45 -0.90 -29.44
N SER A 29 14.37 -0.64 -28.53
CA SER A 29 14.04 -0.23 -27.20
C SER A 29 13.27 1.06 -27.39
N ASP A 30 11.98 0.90 -27.71
CA ASP A 30 11.11 1.99 -28.10
C ASP A 30 11.15 2.93 -26.90
N PRO A 31 11.76 4.12 -27.03
CA PRO A 31 12.05 4.93 -25.87
C PRO A 31 10.76 5.21 -25.12
N THR A 32 9.64 5.35 -25.84
CA THR A 32 8.28 5.37 -25.30
C THR A 32 7.91 4.16 -24.46
N LEU A 33 8.19 2.94 -24.90
CA LEU A 33 7.90 1.71 -24.16
C LEU A 33 8.81 1.56 -22.94
N PHE A 34 10.09 1.92 -23.07
CA PHE A 34 11.04 1.96 -21.95
C PHE A 34 10.64 3.00 -20.90
N GLN A 35 10.25 4.20 -21.34
CA GLN A 35 9.73 5.25 -20.48
C GLN A 35 8.42 4.80 -19.82
N MET A 36 7.50 4.17 -20.54
CA MET A 36 6.26 3.63 -19.97
C MET A 36 6.54 2.52 -18.93
N THR A 37 7.48 1.61 -19.19
CA THR A 37 7.88 0.60 -18.20
C THR A 37 8.56 1.20 -16.97
N LEU A 38 9.39 2.23 -17.16
CA LEU A 38 10.05 2.94 -16.06
C LEU A 38 9.01 3.69 -15.20
N VAL A 39 8.09 4.43 -15.83
CA VAL A 39 7.00 5.14 -15.16
C VAL A 39 6.07 4.16 -14.45
N ALA A 40 5.71 3.04 -15.08
CA ALA A 40 4.89 2.01 -14.43
C ALA A 40 5.61 1.35 -13.24
N ALA A 41 6.92 1.09 -13.34
CA ALA A 41 7.72 0.57 -12.23
C ALA A 41 7.83 1.59 -11.09
N LEU A 42 8.06 2.88 -11.40
CA LEU A 42 8.07 3.96 -10.43
C LEU A 42 6.69 4.12 -9.76
N LEU A 43 5.59 4.04 -10.51
CA LEU A 43 4.23 4.10 -9.96
C LEU A 43 3.89 2.86 -9.13
N ALA A 44 4.39 1.67 -9.49
CA ALA A 44 4.20 0.46 -8.71
C ALA A 44 4.89 0.52 -7.33
N THR A 45 5.95 1.32 -7.17
CA THR A 45 6.55 1.58 -5.85
C THR A 45 5.70 2.51 -4.96
N VAL A 46 4.73 3.22 -5.54
CA VAL A 46 3.84 4.16 -4.83
C VAL A 46 2.56 3.48 -4.30
N LEU A 47 2.22 2.28 -4.78
CA LEU A 47 1.18 1.44 -4.17
C LEU A 47 1.73 0.83 -2.87
N GLY A 48 1.74 1.67 -1.83
CA GLY A 48 2.69 1.63 -0.74
C GLY A 48 2.33 0.64 0.35
N ASN A 49 3.28 -0.26 0.64
CA ASN A 49 3.36 -0.80 1.98
C ASN A 49 3.55 0.38 2.96
N CYS A 50 2.89 0.33 4.11
CA CYS A 50 3.21 1.24 5.19
C CYS A 50 4.56 0.89 5.78
N GLY A 51 5.34 1.93 6.05
CA GLY A 51 6.60 1.81 6.80
C GLY A 51 6.36 1.47 8.28
N PRO A 52 7.35 1.72 9.15
CA PRO A 52 7.25 1.41 10.56
C PRO A 52 6.05 2.12 11.21
N PRO A 53 5.46 1.52 12.27
CA PRO A 53 4.30 2.07 12.94
C PRO A 53 4.59 3.46 13.52
N PRO A 54 3.61 4.37 13.56
CA PRO A 54 3.80 5.68 14.15
C PRO A 54 3.98 5.55 15.66
N TYR A 55 4.84 6.40 16.21
CA TYR A 55 4.94 6.61 17.64
C TYR A 55 3.79 7.50 18.11
N LEU A 56 3.00 7.02 19.07
CA LEU A 56 1.88 7.76 19.65
C LEU A 56 2.21 8.14 21.10
N PRO A 57 2.12 9.42 21.51
CA PRO A 57 2.49 9.82 22.87
C PRO A 57 1.51 9.28 23.94
N PHE A 58 0.29 8.93 23.53
CA PHE A 58 -0.77 8.43 24.40
C PHE A 58 -0.94 6.91 24.36
N ALA A 59 -0.25 6.20 23.46
CA ALA A 59 -0.45 4.77 23.28
C ALA A 59 0.77 4.05 22.68
N SER A 60 0.88 2.75 22.97
CA SER A 60 1.94 1.88 22.43
C SER A 60 1.36 0.61 21.80
N PRO A 61 2.05 -0.02 20.84
CA PRO A 61 1.61 -1.29 20.27
C PRO A 61 1.48 -2.39 21.34
N ILE A 62 0.40 -3.18 21.29
CA ILE A 62 0.16 -4.26 22.26
C ILE A 62 1.21 -5.38 22.12
N LYS A 63 1.67 -5.60 20.89
CA LYS A 63 2.68 -6.61 20.56
C LYS A 63 3.95 -5.91 20.11
N LYS A 64 5.11 -6.52 20.37
CA LYS A 64 6.36 -6.09 19.76
C LYS A 64 6.27 -6.33 18.25
N LEU A 65 6.56 -5.30 17.48
CA LEU A 65 6.60 -5.34 16.03
C LEU A 65 8.08 -5.35 15.62
N TYR A 66 8.50 -6.39 14.92
CA TYR A 66 9.86 -6.51 14.38
C TYR A 66 9.93 -6.09 12.91
N ASP A 67 8.81 -6.18 12.21
CA ASP A 67 8.67 -5.76 10.83
C ASP A 67 8.58 -4.24 10.71
N THR A 68 9.20 -3.72 9.66
CA THR A 68 9.14 -2.31 9.25
C THR A 68 8.23 -2.08 8.06
N ASP A 69 7.75 -3.16 7.44
CA ASP A 69 7.02 -3.14 6.17
C ASP A 69 5.68 -3.87 6.34
N PHE A 70 4.60 -3.10 6.27
CA PHE A 70 3.24 -3.58 6.46
C PHE A 70 2.42 -3.38 5.20
N LYS A 71 1.75 -4.43 4.73
CA LYS A 71 0.87 -4.33 3.56
C LYS A 71 -0.34 -3.43 3.85
N THR A 72 -0.85 -2.77 2.81
CA THR A 72 -2.15 -2.07 2.86
C THR A 72 -3.24 -2.95 3.47
N GLY A 73 -4.09 -2.36 4.31
CA GLY A 73 -5.15 -3.04 5.06
C GLY A 73 -4.68 -3.68 6.36
N THR A 74 -3.37 -3.70 6.65
CA THR A 74 -2.88 -4.20 7.94
C THR A 74 -3.36 -3.33 9.08
N THR A 75 -3.98 -3.94 10.09
CA THR A 75 -4.47 -3.25 11.29
C THR A 75 -3.64 -3.63 12.49
N LEU A 76 -3.01 -2.64 13.12
CA LEU A 76 -2.24 -2.78 14.34
C LEU A 76 -3.06 -2.35 15.54
N ARG A 77 -2.90 -3.08 16.65
CA ARG A 77 -3.62 -2.83 17.90
C ARG A 77 -2.71 -2.17 18.92
N TYR A 78 -3.21 -1.10 19.52
CA TYR A 78 -2.51 -0.27 20.50
C TYR A 78 -3.19 -0.33 21.87
N THR A 79 -2.42 -0.06 22.91
CA THR A 79 -2.89 0.12 24.29
C THR A 79 -2.58 1.54 24.76
N CYS A 80 -3.49 2.13 25.53
CA CYS A 80 -3.26 3.46 26.11
C CYS A 80 -2.16 3.40 27.18
N HIS A 81 -1.42 4.49 27.31
CA HIS A 81 -0.46 4.69 28.38
C HIS A 81 -1.16 4.91 29.73
N LEU A 82 -0.42 4.76 30.83
CA LEU A 82 -0.90 5.09 32.16
C LEU A 82 -1.37 6.56 32.22
N GLY A 83 -2.52 6.78 32.85
CA GLY A 83 -3.16 8.11 32.88
C GLY A 83 -3.96 8.45 31.63
N TYR A 84 -4.15 7.51 30.69
CA TYR A 84 -5.08 7.63 29.57
C TYR A 84 -6.08 6.47 29.57
N SER A 85 -7.33 6.75 29.22
CA SER A 85 -8.42 5.79 29.12
C SER A 85 -8.87 5.65 27.67
N LYS A 86 -9.22 4.41 27.29
CA LYS A 86 -9.68 4.07 25.94
C LYS A 86 -11.09 4.61 25.72
N ILE A 87 -11.25 5.47 24.70
CA ILE A 87 -12.54 6.07 24.32
C ILE A 87 -13.15 5.44 23.07
N SER A 88 -12.33 4.84 22.21
CA SER A 88 -12.78 4.19 20.97
C SER A 88 -11.89 2.98 20.63
N SER A 89 -12.07 2.40 19.44
CA SER A 89 -11.22 1.30 18.97
C SER A 89 -9.76 1.74 18.83
N SER A 90 -8.86 1.11 19.59
CA SER A 90 -7.44 1.43 19.64
C SER A 90 -6.66 0.73 18.52
N SER A 91 -7.07 1.01 17.29
CA SER A 91 -6.56 0.39 16.08
C SER A 91 -5.99 1.44 15.12
N VAL A 92 -4.86 1.11 14.52
CA VAL A 92 -4.16 1.91 13.51
C VAL A 92 -4.09 1.08 12.24
N THR A 93 -4.59 1.60 11.12
CA THR A 93 -4.75 0.84 9.88
C THR A 93 -3.85 1.40 8.79
N CYS A 94 -3.17 0.52 8.08
CA CYS A 94 -2.38 0.91 6.91
C CYS A 94 -3.30 1.21 5.72
N ASN A 95 -3.27 2.45 5.24
CA ASN A 95 -4.07 2.91 4.11
C ASN A 95 -3.42 2.53 2.75
N ASP A 96 -4.17 2.61 1.66
CA ASP A 96 -3.69 2.38 0.28
C ASP A 96 -2.61 3.38 -0.18
N ARG A 97 -2.50 4.50 0.52
CA ARG A 97 -1.45 5.51 0.32
C ARG A 97 -0.12 5.20 1.03
N GLY A 98 0.04 4.01 1.60
CA GLY A 98 1.22 3.64 2.39
C GLY A 98 1.40 4.46 3.67
N SER A 99 0.31 5.03 4.19
CA SER A 99 0.28 5.85 5.41
C SER A 99 -0.59 5.21 6.48
N TRP A 100 -0.22 5.40 7.74
CA TRP A 100 -0.99 4.90 8.88
C TRP A 100 -2.16 5.83 9.22
N ASP A 101 -3.37 5.29 9.16
CA ASP A 101 -4.63 5.96 9.47
C ASP A 101 -5.13 5.56 10.86
N TYR A 102 -5.45 6.56 11.69
CA TYR A 102 -6.00 6.38 13.03
C TYR A 102 -6.70 7.65 13.53
N SER A 103 -7.64 7.47 14.47
CA SER A 103 -8.28 8.57 15.21
C SER A 103 -7.82 8.59 16.67
N ALA A 104 -8.04 9.69 17.38
CA ALA A 104 -7.74 9.73 18.82
C ALA A 104 -8.63 8.71 19.55
N PHE A 105 -8.02 7.63 20.05
CA PHE A 105 -8.71 6.54 20.74
C PHE A 105 -8.37 6.45 22.23
N CYS A 106 -7.47 7.30 22.72
CA CYS A 106 -7.12 7.45 24.14
C CYS A 106 -7.35 8.90 24.58
N ALA A 107 -8.04 9.11 25.70
CA ALA A 107 -8.20 10.42 26.34
C ALA A 107 -7.52 10.41 27.71
N SER A 108 -6.86 11.50 28.10
CA SER A 108 -6.23 11.57 29.42
C SER A 108 -7.29 11.46 30.52
N ASN A 109 -6.94 10.80 31.61
CA ASN A 109 -7.84 10.62 32.75
C ASN A 109 -8.22 11.96 33.39
N ASN A 110 -7.37 12.98 33.26
CA ASN A 110 -7.66 14.33 33.73
C ASN A 110 -8.78 15.02 32.92
N TYR A 111 -8.99 14.62 31.65
CA TYR A 111 -10.18 15.07 30.89
C TYR A 111 -11.48 14.49 31.45
N PHE A 112 -11.46 13.36 32.18
CA PHE A 112 -12.69 12.85 32.83
C PHE A 112 -13.10 13.70 34.03
N HIS A 113 -12.17 14.46 34.61
CA HIS A 113 -12.45 15.41 35.68
C HIS A 113 -13.00 16.75 35.18
N PHE A 114 -12.87 17.04 33.88
CA PHE A 114 -13.40 18.24 33.24
C PHE A 114 -14.23 17.86 32.00
N PRO A 115 -15.58 17.80 32.11
CA PRO A 115 -16.41 17.53 30.96
C PRO A 115 -16.21 18.61 29.88
N PRO A 116 -16.31 18.26 28.58
CA PRO A 116 -16.26 19.24 27.51
C PRO A 116 -17.36 20.29 27.72
N ARG A 117 -17.01 21.56 27.54
CA ARG A 117 -17.90 22.74 27.64
C ARG A 117 -19.10 22.72 26.65
N GLU A 118 -19.27 21.65 25.89
CA GLU A 118 -20.37 21.37 24.94
C GLU A 118 -21.75 21.34 25.62
N THR A 119 -21.83 21.26 26.96
CA THR A 119 -23.09 21.45 27.71
C THR A 119 -23.39 22.90 28.09
N MET A 120 -22.70 23.90 27.51
CA MET A 120 -23.28 25.25 27.41
C MET A 120 -24.43 25.28 26.39
N GLN A 121 -25.44 24.43 26.61
CA GLN A 121 -26.77 24.64 26.06
C GLN A 121 -27.23 25.98 26.59
N LYS A 122 -27.24 26.98 25.70
CA LYS A 122 -27.74 28.34 25.92
C LYS A 122 -28.95 28.30 26.86
N PRO A 123 -28.98 29.08 27.96
CA PRO A 123 -30.10 29.03 28.90
C PRO A 123 -31.38 29.28 28.12
N ARG A 124 -32.31 28.31 28.17
CA ARG A 124 -33.70 28.61 27.80
C ARG A 124 -34.14 29.70 28.75
N ARG A 125 -34.35 30.87 28.17
CA ARG A 125 -34.75 32.12 28.81
C ARG A 125 -35.82 31.81 29.86
N LEU A 126 -35.53 32.18 31.11
CA LEU A 126 -36.49 32.20 32.21
C LEU A 126 -37.59 33.19 31.83
N THR A 127 -38.71 32.71 31.30
CA THR A 127 -39.95 33.47 31.22
C THR A 127 -41.01 32.64 31.88
N GLN A 128 -41.17 32.81 33.19
CA GLN A 128 -42.49 32.99 33.82
C GLN A 128 -42.33 33.25 35.32
N TRP A 129 -42.15 34.51 35.67
CA TRP A 129 -42.63 35.06 36.92
C TRP A 129 -42.84 36.55 36.66
N GLU A 130 -44.09 36.98 36.80
CA GLU A 130 -44.60 38.34 37.01
C GLU A 130 -45.95 38.53 36.30
N SER A 131 -47.01 38.35 37.07
CA SER A 131 -48.24 39.16 37.12
C SER A 131 -49.27 38.29 37.86
N GLY A 132 -49.58 38.49 39.14
CA GLY A 132 -49.76 39.76 39.84
C GLY A 132 -51.26 39.97 40.03
N SER A 133 -51.67 40.15 41.29
CA SER A 133 -52.98 40.60 41.81
C SER A 133 -54.09 39.57 41.99
#